data_AF-A0A1M7JN46-F1
#
_entry.id   AF-A0A1M7JN46-F1
#
_cell.length_a   1.000
_cell.length_b   1.000
_cell.length_c   1.000
_cell.angle_alpha   90.00
_cell.angle_beta   90.00
_cell.angle_gamma   90.00
#
_symmetry.space_group_name_H-M   'P 1'
#
loop_
_entity.id
_entity.type
_entity.pdbx_description
1 polymer ?
#
loop_
_entity_poly.entity_id
_entity_poly.type
_entity_poly.pdbx_seq_one_letter_code
_entity_poly.pdbx_strand_id
1 'polypeptide(L)'
;MKKTVSCLMILAMIFSGVSCGGSGSEKSEVQTTTKQTAPPKYPEATESFPVEINADSFIGEWSSGKNRIIIEKSGDGYIADIEWRIGPGEFLKDYKLNYKCVYNETDLTMACSDGVLFETEYFDDGTTAEKQVYDDGTAIFRISVETREWQGKELHEYTLLWFDDKDDSFRDWEFVKTTL
;
A
#
# COMPACT_ATOMS: atom_id res chain seq x y z
N MET A 1 -19.84 -52.02 -1.64
CA MET A 1 -18.47 -51.82 -1.12
C MET A 1 -17.59 -51.32 -2.25
N LYS A 2 -17.22 -50.03 -2.25
CA LYS A 2 -16.19 -49.48 -3.16
C LYS A 2 -15.38 -48.48 -2.34
N LYS A 3 -14.13 -48.84 -2.02
CA LYS A 3 -13.14 -47.97 -1.40
C LYS A 3 -12.21 -47.49 -2.52
N THR A 4 -12.17 -46.20 -2.79
CA THR A 4 -11.15 -45.58 -3.65
C THR A 4 -9.96 -45.24 -2.77
N VAL A 5 -8.82 -45.85 -3.10
CA VAL A 5 -7.54 -45.66 -2.43
C VAL A 5 -6.90 -44.37 -2.96
N SER A 6 -6.72 -43.42 -2.04
CA SER A 6 -5.91 -42.22 -2.22
C SER A 6 -4.46 -42.56 -1.86
N CYS A 7 -3.52 -42.32 -2.77
CA CYS A 7 -2.09 -42.39 -2.47
C CYS A 7 -1.45 -41.03 -2.72
N LEU A 8 -1.02 -40.44 -1.60
CA LEU A 8 -0.20 -39.24 -1.48
C LEU A 8 1.03 -39.29 -2.39
N MET A 9 1.28 -38.18 -3.07
CA MET A 9 2.60 -37.80 -3.57
C MET A 9 3.42 -37.25 -2.38
N ILE A 10 4.48 -37.97 -2.00
CA ILE A 10 5.51 -37.49 -1.09
C ILE A 10 6.62 -36.88 -1.96
N LEU A 11 6.77 -35.56 -1.92
CA LEU A 11 7.90 -34.86 -2.52
C LEU A 11 8.87 -34.47 -1.40
N ALA A 12 9.94 -35.24 -1.25
CA ALA A 12 11.06 -34.91 -0.37
C ALA A 12 12.03 -34.02 -1.15
N MET A 13 12.19 -32.75 -0.74
CA MET A 13 13.33 -31.94 -1.13
C MET A 13 14.26 -31.78 0.07
N ILE A 14 15.42 -32.43 -0.06
CA ILE A 14 16.58 -32.27 0.81
C ILE A 14 17.41 -31.13 0.21
N PHE A 15 17.55 -30.01 0.93
CA PHE A 15 18.63 -29.06 0.70
C PHE A 15 19.54 -29.07 1.93
N SER A 16 20.73 -29.65 1.76
CA SER A 16 21.85 -29.58 2.68
C SER A 16 22.98 -28.74 2.07
N GLY A 17 23.44 -27.76 2.82
CA GLY A 17 24.53 -26.82 2.51
C GLY A 17 24.11 -25.44 3.01
N VAL A 18 24.71 -24.85 4.04
CA VAL A 18 26.12 -24.43 4.08
C VAL A 18 26.67 -24.51 5.52
N SER A 19 27.93 -24.93 5.61
CA SER A 19 28.72 -25.12 6.83
C SER A 19 29.35 -23.83 7.35
N CYS A 20 29.55 -23.81 8.67
CA CYS A 20 30.11 -22.76 9.51
C CYS A 20 31.46 -22.19 9.05
N GLY A 21 31.64 -20.89 9.26
CA GLY A 21 32.93 -20.25 9.29
C GLY A 21 32.94 -19.04 10.24
N GLY A 22 33.76 -19.12 11.29
CA GLY A 22 34.43 -17.95 11.86
C GLY A 22 33.80 -17.28 13.07
N SER A 23 34.03 -17.84 14.25
CA SER A 23 34.02 -17.11 15.52
C SER A 23 35.17 -16.08 15.56
N GLY A 24 34.82 -14.80 15.69
CA GLY A 24 35.75 -13.69 15.89
C GLY A 24 35.11 -12.62 16.76
N SER A 25 35.50 -12.61 18.04
CA SER A 25 35.12 -11.65 19.05
C SER A 25 35.88 -10.34 18.83
N GLU A 26 35.18 -9.23 18.58
CA GLU A 26 35.72 -7.89 18.83
C GLU A 26 34.57 -6.93 19.13
N LYS A 27 34.58 -6.39 20.36
CA LYS A 27 33.73 -5.30 20.79
C LYS A 27 34.18 -4.04 20.04
N SER A 28 33.32 -3.49 19.20
CA SER A 28 33.51 -2.15 18.66
C SER A 28 32.19 -1.38 18.80
N GLU A 29 32.20 -0.42 19.70
CA GLU A 29 31.13 0.51 19.99
C GLU A 29 31.11 1.54 18.85
N VAL A 30 30.27 1.31 17.84
CA VAL A 30 30.07 2.26 16.73
C VAL A 30 28.88 3.14 17.09
N GLN A 31 29.16 4.41 17.39
CA GLN A 31 28.17 5.48 17.40
C GLN A 31 27.55 5.59 16.01
N THR A 32 26.33 5.08 15.85
CA THR A 32 25.52 5.31 14.67
C THR A 32 24.93 6.72 14.75
N THR A 33 25.63 7.68 14.16
CA THR A 33 25.06 8.97 13.81
C THR A 33 24.05 8.73 12.69
N THR A 34 22.76 8.73 13.03
CA THR A 34 21.65 8.66 12.06
C THR A 34 21.72 9.90 11.18
N LYS A 35 22.28 9.75 9.97
CA LYS A 35 22.14 10.76 8.91
C LYS A 35 20.67 10.83 8.55
N GLN A 36 20.06 11.98 8.84
CA GLN A 36 18.75 12.36 8.32
C GLN A 36 18.86 12.42 6.79
N THR A 37 18.39 11.36 6.13
CA THR A 37 18.23 11.32 4.68
C THR A 37 17.19 12.37 4.31
N ALA A 38 17.52 13.26 3.38
CA ALA A 38 16.57 14.23 2.86
C ALA A 38 15.33 13.51 2.31
N PRO A 39 14.12 14.09 2.44
CA PRO A 39 12.91 13.49 1.89
C PRO A 39 13.10 13.16 0.41
N PRO A 40 12.54 12.05 -0.08
CA PRO A 40 12.68 11.65 -1.48
C PRO A 40 12.22 12.78 -2.39
N LYS A 41 13.10 13.20 -3.30
CA LYS A 41 12.81 14.24 -4.27
C LYS A 41 11.97 13.62 -5.38
N TYR A 42 10.65 13.82 -5.32
CA TYR A 42 9.72 13.28 -6.32
C TYR A 42 9.99 13.89 -7.72
N PRO A 43 9.78 13.12 -8.80
CA PRO A 43 9.91 13.64 -10.16
C PRO A 43 8.90 14.78 -10.40
N GLU A 44 9.45 15.89 -10.87
CA GLU A 44 8.75 17.12 -11.24
C GLU A 44 7.85 16.81 -12.46
N ALA A 45 6.55 17.07 -12.35
CA ALA A 45 5.64 16.84 -13.47
C ALA A 45 5.83 17.94 -14.51
N THR A 46 6.48 17.61 -15.63
CA THR A 46 6.57 18.48 -16.80
C THR A 46 6.04 17.75 -18.02
N GLU A 47 4.72 17.82 -18.22
CA GLU A 47 4.06 17.81 -19.53
C GLU A 47 2.58 18.16 -19.33
N SER A 48 2.05 19.09 -20.12
CA SER A 48 0.66 19.56 -20.01
C SER A 48 -0.28 18.50 -20.58
N PHE A 49 -0.90 17.72 -19.72
CA PHE A 49 -1.97 16.79 -20.08
C PHE A 49 -3.24 17.55 -20.45
N PRO A 50 -4.04 17.10 -21.44
CA PRO A 50 -5.35 17.69 -21.76
C PRO A 50 -6.42 17.43 -20.68
N VAL A 51 -6.09 16.64 -19.66
CA VAL A 51 -6.97 16.30 -18.53
C VAL A 51 -6.59 17.15 -17.32
N GLU A 52 -7.50 18.04 -16.93
CA GLU A 52 -7.36 18.83 -15.71
C GLU A 52 -7.59 17.94 -14.49
N ILE A 53 -6.52 17.66 -13.73
CA ILE A 53 -6.62 16.98 -12.43
C ILE A 53 -6.99 18.02 -11.37
N ASN A 54 -8.14 17.81 -10.74
CA ASN A 54 -8.63 18.63 -9.63
C ASN A 54 -8.96 17.76 -8.42
N ALA A 55 -9.42 18.38 -7.34
CA ALA A 55 -9.73 17.67 -6.10
C ALA A 55 -10.77 16.54 -6.29
N ASP A 56 -11.77 16.74 -7.16
CA ASP A 56 -12.82 15.76 -7.42
C ASP A 56 -12.31 14.57 -8.24
N SER A 57 -11.18 14.71 -8.94
CA SER A 57 -10.55 13.58 -9.66
C SER A 57 -10.16 12.43 -8.73
N PHE A 58 -9.83 12.73 -7.46
CA PHE A 58 -9.45 11.75 -6.43
C PHE A 58 -10.65 11.02 -5.83
N ILE A 59 -11.85 11.62 -5.83
CA ILE A 59 -13.03 11.05 -5.19
C ILE A 59 -13.43 9.74 -5.89
N GLY A 60 -13.76 8.73 -5.09
CA GLY A 60 -14.26 7.43 -5.54
C GLY A 60 -13.49 6.26 -4.94
N GLU A 61 -13.80 5.07 -5.46
CA GLU A 61 -13.16 3.82 -5.08
C GLU A 61 -12.03 3.46 -6.07
N TRP A 62 -10.86 3.16 -5.52
CA TRP A 62 -9.65 2.77 -6.24
C TRP A 62 -9.21 1.41 -5.76
N SER A 63 -8.87 0.51 -6.67
CA SER A 63 -8.61 -0.88 -6.34
C SER A 63 -7.28 -1.37 -6.91
N SER A 64 -6.60 -2.23 -6.15
CA SER A 64 -5.40 -2.96 -6.56
C SER A 64 -5.49 -4.39 -6.03
N GLY A 65 -5.99 -5.30 -6.86
CA GLY A 65 -6.26 -6.68 -6.46
C GLY A 65 -7.32 -6.77 -5.36
N LYS A 66 -6.91 -7.13 -4.14
CA LYS A 66 -7.80 -7.22 -2.95
C LYS A 66 -7.77 -5.96 -2.09
N ASN A 67 -6.94 -4.99 -2.45
CA ASN A 67 -6.72 -3.78 -1.70
C ASN A 67 -7.60 -2.68 -2.29
N ARG A 68 -8.17 -1.83 -1.44
CA ARG A 68 -9.02 -0.72 -1.87
C ARG A 68 -8.67 0.57 -1.14
N ILE A 69 -8.91 1.68 -1.83
CA ILE A 69 -8.91 3.03 -1.28
C ILE A 69 -10.23 3.68 -1.65
N ILE A 70 -10.93 4.22 -0.66
CA ILE A 70 -12.13 5.02 -0.86
C ILE A 70 -11.80 6.44 -0.42
N ILE A 71 -11.89 7.40 -1.35
CA ILE A 71 -11.70 8.81 -1.04
C ILE A 71 -13.04 9.52 -1.16
N GLU A 72 -13.46 10.18 -0.09
CA GLU A 72 -14.72 10.90 0.00
C GLU A 72 -14.52 12.32 0.51
N LYS A 73 -15.41 13.22 0.10
CA LYS A 73 -15.45 14.58 0.63
C LYS A 73 -16.04 14.56 2.04
N SER A 74 -15.35 15.20 2.98
CA SER A 74 -15.77 15.28 4.39
C SER A 74 -15.50 16.67 4.96
N GLY A 75 -16.57 17.43 5.21
CA GLY A 75 -16.46 18.83 5.64
C GLY A 75 -15.68 19.68 4.62
N ASP A 76 -14.65 20.36 5.10
CA ASP A 76 -13.77 21.24 4.31
C ASP A 76 -12.60 20.48 3.64
N GLY A 77 -12.50 19.17 3.85
CA GLY A 77 -11.44 18.34 3.30
C GLY A 77 -11.96 17.00 2.81
N TYR A 78 -11.13 15.99 2.95
CA TYR A 78 -11.36 14.64 2.44
C TYR A 78 -11.01 13.62 3.50
N ILE A 79 -11.65 12.46 3.41
CA ILE A 79 -11.25 11.26 4.14
C ILE A 79 -10.81 10.23 3.13
N ALA A 80 -9.69 9.55 3.40
CA ALA A 80 -9.25 8.39 2.64
C ALA A 80 -9.25 7.16 3.54
N ASP A 81 -10.09 6.19 3.21
CA ASP A 81 -10.18 4.89 3.85
C ASP A 81 -9.47 3.85 2.99
N ILE A 82 -8.43 3.24 3.54
CA ILE A 82 -7.59 2.26 2.87
C ILE A 82 -7.76 0.93 3.58
N GLU A 83 -8.02 -0.12 2.81
CA GLU A 83 -8.09 -1.47 3.32
C GLU A 83 -7.22 -2.41 2.50
N TRP A 84 -6.45 -3.24 3.19
CA TRP A 84 -5.64 -4.27 2.55
C TRP A 84 -5.53 -5.51 3.41
N ARG A 85 -5.17 -6.62 2.76
CA ARG A 85 -5.04 -7.92 3.40
C ARG A 85 -3.68 -8.53 3.07
N ILE A 86 -2.96 -8.96 4.11
CA ILE A 86 -1.67 -9.64 3.98
C ILE A 86 -1.81 -11.07 4.53
N GLY A 87 -1.26 -12.05 3.80
CA GLY A 87 -1.07 -13.41 4.30
C GLY A 87 -1.62 -14.52 3.40
N PRO A 88 -0.92 -15.67 3.29
CA PRO A 88 -1.47 -16.89 2.72
C PRO A 88 -2.18 -17.75 3.80
N GLY A 89 -3.33 -18.32 3.47
CA GLY A 89 -3.93 -19.40 4.29
C GLY A 89 -4.49 -18.95 5.65
N GLU A 90 -4.01 -19.57 6.73
CA GLU A 90 -4.53 -19.50 8.13
C GLU A 90 -4.13 -18.22 8.89
N PHE A 91 -3.11 -17.47 8.42
CA PHE A 91 -2.71 -16.20 9.02
C PHE A 91 -3.15 -15.05 8.13
N LEU A 92 -4.43 -14.71 8.20
CA LEU A 92 -4.97 -13.52 7.55
C LEU A 92 -4.85 -12.34 8.48
N LYS A 93 -4.30 -11.24 7.97
CA LYS A 93 -4.33 -9.94 8.62
C LYS A 93 -5.03 -8.94 7.73
N ASP A 94 -6.03 -8.28 8.30
CA ASP A 94 -6.73 -7.15 7.67
C ASP A 94 -6.19 -5.86 8.27
N TYR A 95 -5.91 -4.91 7.40
CA TYR A 95 -5.42 -3.60 7.77
C TYR A 95 -6.44 -2.57 7.34
N LYS A 96 -6.72 -1.63 8.23
CA LYS A 96 -7.61 -0.49 7.98
C LYS A 96 -6.89 0.78 8.38
N LEU A 97 -6.76 1.70 7.42
CA LEU A 97 -6.11 2.98 7.62
C LEU A 97 -7.05 4.09 7.20
N ASN A 98 -7.29 5.02 8.11
CA ASN A 98 -8.08 6.21 7.85
C ASN A 98 -7.16 7.43 7.88
N TYR A 99 -7.26 8.26 6.84
CA TYR A 99 -6.57 9.54 6.74
C TYR A 99 -7.56 10.70 6.65
N LYS A 100 -7.16 11.85 7.18
CA LYS A 100 -7.75 13.14 6.79
C LYS A 100 -6.84 13.81 5.78
N CYS A 101 -7.41 14.29 4.69
CA CYS A 101 -6.65 14.81 3.58
C CYS A 101 -7.13 16.20 3.15
N VAL A 102 -6.20 16.98 2.62
CA VAL A 102 -6.44 18.29 2.01
C VAL A 102 -5.84 18.28 0.62
N TYR A 103 -6.61 18.75 -0.37
CA TYR A 103 -6.11 18.89 -1.72
C TYR A 103 -5.18 20.10 -1.82
N ASN A 104 -4.02 19.89 -2.41
CA ASN A 104 -3.03 20.93 -2.72
C ASN A 104 -3.05 21.18 -4.23
N GLU A 105 -3.64 22.31 -4.63
CA GLU A 105 -3.74 22.77 -6.02
C GLU A 105 -2.37 23.04 -6.66
N THR A 106 -1.35 23.40 -5.89
CA THR A 106 -0.02 23.72 -6.43
C THR A 106 0.70 22.46 -6.89
N ASP A 107 0.61 21.40 -6.08
CA ASP A 107 1.32 20.14 -6.35
C ASP A 107 0.43 19.09 -7.04
N LEU A 108 -0.87 19.38 -7.19
CA LEU A 108 -1.90 18.46 -7.71
C LEU A 108 -1.93 17.13 -6.93
N THR A 109 -1.86 17.22 -5.61
CA THR A 109 -1.83 16.07 -4.69
C THR A 109 -2.86 16.19 -3.58
N MET A 110 -3.21 15.09 -2.93
CA MET A 110 -3.84 15.13 -1.61
C MET A 110 -2.78 14.86 -0.55
N ALA A 111 -2.55 15.84 0.32
CA ALA A 111 -1.70 15.70 1.49
C ALA A 111 -2.56 15.23 2.67
N CYS A 112 -2.14 14.17 3.33
CA CYS A 112 -2.90 13.50 4.38
C CYS A 112 -2.16 13.49 5.71
N SER A 113 -2.92 13.60 6.79
CA SER A 113 -2.45 13.60 8.17
C SER A 113 -3.44 12.87 9.07
N ASP A 114 -3.11 12.78 10.36
CA ASP A 114 -3.90 12.08 11.39
C ASP A 114 -4.22 10.63 11.00
N GLY A 115 -3.29 9.97 10.30
CA GLY A 115 -3.45 8.59 9.86
C GLY A 115 -3.55 7.63 11.03
N VAL A 116 -4.64 6.87 11.11
CA VAL A 116 -4.82 5.84 12.14
C VAL A 116 -4.89 4.46 11.50
N LEU A 117 -3.90 3.61 11.81
CA LEU A 117 -3.81 2.24 11.32
C LEU A 117 -4.26 1.24 12.38
N PHE A 118 -5.23 0.40 12.02
CA PHE A 118 -5.63 -0.78 12.76
C PHE A 118 -5.22 -2.05 12.01
N GLU A 119 -4.66 -3.01 12.73
CA GLU A 119 -4.42 -4.38 12.29
C GLU A 119 -5.45 -5.30 12.98
N THR A 120 -6.13 -6.14 12.21
CA THR A 120 -6.99 -7.22 12.69
C THR A 120 -6.36 -8.56 12.34
N GLU A 121 -6.03 -9.36 13.34
CA GLU A 121 -5.55 -10.73 13.20
C GLU A 121 -6.70 -11.72 13.42
N TYR A 122 -6.78 -12.74 12.58
CA TYR A 122 -7.80 -13.79 12.64
C TYR A 122 -7.17 -15.10 13.13
N PHE A 123 -7.83 -15.77 14.08
CA PHE A 123 -7.38 -17.04 14.64
C PHE A 123 -8.26 -18.21 14.20
N ASP A 124 -7.72 -19.43 14.24
CA ASP A 124 -8.40 -20.66 13.80
C ASP A 124 -9.66 -20.99 14.61
N ASP A 125 -9.75 -20.51 15.86
CA ASP A 125 -10.93 -20.67 16.71
C ASP A 125 -12.08 -19.72 16.32
N GLY A 126 -11.88 -18.91 15.27
CA GLY A 126 -12.83 -17.92 14.76
C GLY A 126 -12.82 -16.59 15.52
N THR A 127 -11.94 -16.44 16.52
CA THR A 127 -11.77 -15.16 17.22
C THR A 127 -10.89 -14.20 16.42
N THR A 128 -10.97 -12.92 16.77
CA THR A 128 -10.14 -11.86 16.18
C THR A 128 -9.50 -11.02 17.27
N ALA A 129 -8.30 -10.50 16.99
CA ALA A 129 -7.66 -9.47 17.79
C ALA A 129 -7.44 -8.23 16.94
N GLU A 130 -7.90 -7.07 17.42
CA GLU A 130 -7.63 -5.78 16.80
C GLU A 130 -6.58 -5.02 17.61
N LYS A 131 -5.64 -4.41 16.91
CA LYS A 131 -4.56 -3.62 17.49
C LYS A 131 -4.38 -2.34 16.68
N GLN A 132 -4.39 -1.20 17.36
CA GLN A 132 -3.91 0.06 16.79
C GLN A 132 -2.39 -0.01 16.62
N VAL A 133 -1.91 0.15 15.38
CA VAL A 133 -0.49 0.12 15.03
C VAL A 133 0.13 1.51 15.22
N TYR A 134 -0.54 2.55 14.71
CA TYR A 134 -0.17 3.96 14.89
C TYR A 134 -1.40 4.88 14.73
N ASP A 135 -1.31 6.13 15.18
CA ASP A 135 -2.32 7.19 15.06
C ASP A 135 -1.80 8.56 14.61
N ASP A 136 -0.57 8.60 14.10
CA ASP A 136 0.09 9.83 13.67
C ASP A 136 0.61 9.74 12.22
N GLY A 137 -0.06 8.93 11.39
CA GLY A 137 0.30 8.71 9.99
C GLY A 137 0.22 9.96 9.13
N THR A 138 1.12 10.04 8.14
CA THR A 138 1.04 11.01 7.04
C THR A 138 1.21 10.29 5.71
N ALA A 139 0.56 10.80 4.68
CA ALA A 139 0.62 10.24 3.34
C ALA A 139 0.41 11.30 2.26
N ILE A 140 0.79 10.97 1.04
CA ILE A 140 0.47 11.73 -0.16
C ILE A 140 -0.24 10.83 -1.15
N PHE A 141 -1.32 11.33 -1.75
CA PHE A 141 -1.91 10.75 -2.95
C PHE A 141 -1.61 11.59 -4.18
N ARG A 142 -1.31 10.91 -5.29
CA ARG A 142 -1.11 11.53 -6.60
C ARG A 142 -1.86 10.75 -7.67
N ILE A 143 -2.48 11.45 -8.61
CA ILE A 143 -3.05 10.81 -9.80
C ILE A 143 -2.01 10.87 -10.93
N SER A 144 -1.75 9.72 -11.54
CA SER A 144 -1.07 9.60 -12.83
C SER A 144 -2.11 9.34 -13.91
N VAL A 145 -1.96 10.00 -15.06
CA VAL A 145 -2.84 9.81 -16.22
C VAL A 145 -2.02 9.29 -17.39
N GLU A 146 -2.34 8.09 -17.86
CA GLU A 146 -1.81 7.58 -19.12
C GLU A 146 -2.84 7.82 -20.22
N THR A 147 -2.43 8.48 -21.31
CA THR A 147 -3.30 8.69 -22.48
C THR A 147 -2.89 7.73 -23.58
N ARG A 148 -3.85 6.95 -24.08
CA ARG A 148 -3.67 6.00 -25.18
C ARG A 148 -4.66 6.31 -26.30
N GLU A 149 -4.24 6.13 -27.55
CA GLU A 149 -5.14 6.20 -28.69
C GLU A 149 -5.59 4.79 -29.09
N TRP A 150 -6.90 4.55 -29.16
CA TRP A 150 -7.47 3.29 -29.60
C TRP A 150 -8.59 3.53 -30.61
N GLN A 151 -8.42 3.03 -31.84
CA GLN A 151 -9.37 3.22 -32.95
C GLN A 151 -9.74 4.69 -33.23
N GLY A 152 -8.78 5.61 -33.10
CA GLY A 152 -9.00 7.05 -33.30
C GLY A 152 -9.77 7.73 -32.17
N LYS A 153 -9.85 7.09 -30.99
CA LYS A 153 -10.38 7.69 -29.76
C LYS A 153 -9.26 7.76 -28.72
N GLU A 154 -9.16 8.89 -28.03
CA GLU A 154 -8.32 9.00 -26.84
C GLU A 154 -8.99 8.28 -25.66
N LEU A 155 -8.20 7.48 -24.95
CA LEU A 155 -8.53 6.78 -23.74
C LEU A 155 -7.61 7.32 -22.64
N HIS A 156 -8.18 7.74 -21.52
CA HIS A 156 -7.41 8.16 -20.35
C HIS A 156 -7.54 7.10 -19.27
N GLU A 157 -6.40 6.52 -18.87
CA GLU A 157 -6.30 5.59 -17.76
C GLU A 157 -5.77 6.36 -16.54
N TYR A 158 -6.54 6.34 -15.45
CA TYR A 158 -6.20 7.03 -14.20
C TYR A 158 -5.68 6.03 -13.18
N THR A 159 -4.51 6.33 -12.63
CA THR A 159 -3.89 5.55 -11.56
C THR A 159 -3.69 6.43 -10.34
N LEU A 160 -4.20 6.00 -9.20
CA LEU A 160 -3.93 6.61 -7.91
C LEU A 160 -2.67 5.97 -7.31
N LEU A 161 -1.69 6.82 -7.01
CA LEU A 161 -0.45 6.47 -6.32
C LEU A 161 -0.60 6.85 -4.86
N TRP A 162 -0.33 5.91 -3.96
CA TRP A 162 -0.34 6.12 -2.51
C TRP A 162 1.08 6.02 -1.94
N PHE A 163 1.51 7.08 -1.27
CA PHE A 163 2.81 7.19 -0.60
C PHE A 163 2.58 7.36 0.90
N ASP A 164 2.81 6.30 1.68
CA ASP A 164 2.78 6.34 3.16
C ASP A 164 4.15 6.74 3.71
N ASP A 165 4.21 7.74 4.58
CA ASP A 165 5.48 8.25 5.14
C ASP A 165 5.92 7.52 6.41
N LYS A 166 5.03 6.76 7.07
CA LYS A 166 5.32 6.13 8.36
C LYS A 166 5.98 4.78 8.22
N ASP A 167 5.59 4.03 7.22
CA ASP A 167 6.09 2.68 7.05
C ASP A 167 6.89 2.56 5.75
N ASP A 168 8.22 2.52 5.90
CA ASP A 168 9.18 2.32 4.82
C ASP A 168 8.92 1.03 4.00
N SER A 169 8.06 0.12 4.49
CA SER A 169 7.76 -1.19 3.92
C SER A 169 6.56 -1.26 2.95
N PHE A 170 5.72 -0.21 2.88
CA PHE A 170 4.51 -0.21 2.03
C PHE A 170 4.53 0.79 0.88
N ARG A 171 5.73 1.23 0.50
CA ARG A 171 5.90 2.28 -0.51
C ARG A 171 5.28 1.87 -1.86
N ASP A 172 4.42 2.75 -2.34
CA ASP A 172 4.04 2.92 -3.74
C ASP A 172 3.12 1.83 -4.28
N TRP A 173 1.88 1.82 -3.78
CA TRP A 173 0.83 1.03 -4.42
C TRP A 173 0.11 1.86 -5.48
N GLU A 174 -0.09 1.23 -6.62
CA GLU A 174 -0.87 1.74 -7.73
C GLU A 174 -2.27 1.15 -7.68
N PHE A 175 -3.27 2.03 -7.72
CA PHE A 175 -4.67 1.64 -7.74
C PHE A 175 -5.36 2.21 -8.98
N VAL A 176 -6.21 1.40 -9.60
CA VAL A 176 -7.01 1.82 -10.76
C VAL A 176 -8.40 2.21 -10.28
N LYS A 177 -8.98 3.25 -10.87
CA LYS A 177 -10.32 3.69 -10.51
C LYS A 177 -11.34 2.61 -10.84
N THR A 178 -12.16 2.24 -9.86
CA THR A 178 -13.20 1.23 -10.05
C THR A 178 -14.43 1.92 -10.66
N THR A 179 -14.71 1.67 -11.92
CA THR A 179 -16.01 2.04 -12.52
C THR A 179 -17.05 1.00 -12.09
N LEU A 180 -18.02 1.42 -11.29
CA LEU A 180 -19.25 0.67 -11.02
C LEU A 180 -20.10 0.50 -12.29
#